data_AF-A0A3C0EGL6-F1
#
_entry.id   AF-A0A3C0EGL6-F1
#
_cell.length_a   1.000
_cell.length_b   1.000
_cell.length_c   1.000
_cell.angle_alpha   90.00
_cell.angle_beta   90.00
_cell.angle_gamma   90.00
#
_symmetry.space_group_name_H-M   'P 1'
#
loop_
_entity.id
_entity.type
_entity.pdbx_description
1 polymer ?
#
loop_
_entity_poly.entity_id
_entity_poly.type
_entity_poly.pdbx_seq_one_letter_code
_entity_poly.pdbx_strand_id
1 'polypeptide(L)' 'MPSNQQSALQDQSPYISPNELQHRWQCSRTSVDRIARRAGLSRVCLGKGRNGIVRYIRKEVEEFEQKRVF' A
#
# COMPACT_ATOMS: atom_id res chain seq x y z
N MET A 1 24.56 -8.22 18.08
CA MET A 1 23.18 -8.68 18.33
C MET A 1 22.49 -8.91 17.00
N PRO A 2 22.32 -10.16 16.53
CA PRO A 2 21.60 -10.41 15.28
C PRO A 2 20.12 -10.64 15.63
N SER A 3 19.29 -9.61 15.47
CA SER A 3 17.85 -9.73 15.75
C SER A 3 17.06 -9.74 14.44
N ASN A 4 16.79 -10.97 14.01
CA ASN A 4 15.60 -11.42 13.31
C ASN A 4 15.37 -10.93 11.87
N GLN A 5 15.94 -11.70 10.93
CA GLN A 5 15.38 -11.86 9.59
C GLN A 5 13.97 -12.50 9.75
N GLN A 6 12.91 -11.72 9.51
CA GLN A 6 11.56 -12.24 9.45
C GLN A 6 11.36 -13.03 8.16
N SER A 7 11.52 -14.34 8.29
CA SER A 7 11.23 -15.34 7.27
C SER A 7 9.74 -15.36 6.92
N ALA A 8 9.46 -15.16 5.64
CA ALA A 8 8.47 -15.87 4.83
C ALA A 8 7.26 -16.49 5.54
N LEU A 9 6.14 -15.76 5.58
CA LEU A 9 4.82 -16.35 5.37
C LEU A 9 4.07 -15.49 4.36
N GLN A 10 3.90 -16.06 3.17
CA GLN A 10 3.24 -15.49 2.00
C GLN A 10 1.71 -15.51 2.16
N ASP A 11 1.17 -15.17 3.33
CA ASP A 11 -0.19 -14.68 3.40
C ASP A 11 -0.14 -13.19 3.09
N GLN A 12 -0.01 -12.91 1.80
CA GLN A 12 -0.13 -11.58 1.27
C GLN A 12 -1.50 -11.05 1.69
N SER A 13 -1.55 -10.29 2.79
CA SER A 13 -2.78 -9.64 3.21
C SER A 13 -3.38 -8.96 1.98
N PRO A 14 -4.68 -9.14 1.71
CA PRO A 14 -5.33 -8.61 0.51
C PRO A 14 -5.28 -7.07 0.45
N TYR A 15 -4.78 -6.47 1.53
CA TYR A 15 -4.60 -5.05 1.71
C TYR A 15 -3.12 -4.66 1.83
N ILE A 16 -2.75 -3.55 1.20
CA ILE A 16 -1.44 -2.91 1.30
C ILE A 16 -1.55 -1.59 2.07
N SER A 17 -0.52 -1.28 2.87
CA SER A 17 -0.49 -0.01 3.60
C SER A 17 0.08 1.13 2.73
N PRO A 18 -0.33 2.39 2.94
CA PRO A 18 0.24 3.52 2.25
C PRO A 18 1.75 3.71 2.52
N ASN A 19 2.23 3.28 3.70
CA ASN A 19 3.67 3.32 4.00
C ASN A 19 4.43 2.32 3.13
N GLU A 20 3.88 1.12 2.95
CA GLU A 20 4.46 0.12 2.05
C GLU A 20 4.50 0.62 0.60
N LEU A 21 3.42 1.26 0.12
CA LEU A 21 3.41 1.89 -1.21
C LEU A 21 4.44 3.02 -1.34
N GLN A 22 4.61 3.82 -0.29
CA GLN A 22 5.63 4.87 -0.27
C GLN A 22 7.03 4.29 -0.45
N HIS A 23 7.35 3.18 0.22
CA HIS A 23 8.64 2.51 0.05
C HIS A 23 8.79 1.88 -1.34
N ARG A 24 7.75 1.20 -1.86
CA ARG A 24 7.77 0.58 -3.19
C ARG A 24 7.92 1.60 -4.32
N TRP A 25 7.15 2.68 -4.28
CA TRP A 25 7.15 3.73 -5.30
C TRP A 25 8.19 4.83 -5.04
N GLN A 26 8.94 4.74 -3.94
CA GLN A 26 9.93 5.73 -3.49
C GLN A 26 9.37 7.17 -3.51
N CYS A 27 8.12 7.34 -3.06
CA CYS A 27 7.43 8.62 -3.14
C CYS A 27 6.78 9.03 -1.83
N SER A 28 6.42 10.31 -1.72
CA SER A 28 5.75 10.82 -0.52
C SER A 28 4.37 10.17 -0.33
N ARG A 29 3.90 10.08 0.91
CA ARG A 29 2.55 9.59 1.21
C ARG A 29 1.46 10.40 0.50
N THR A 30 1.66 11.71 0.32
CA THR A 30 0.77 12.58 -0.45
C THR A 30 0.76 12.21 -1.94
N SER A 31 1.91 11.80 -2.49
CA SER A 31 2.02 11.27 -3.85
C SER A 31 1.29 9.95 -3.99
N VAL A 32 1.47 9.02 -3.05
CA VAL A 32 0.71 7.75 -3.00
C VAL A 32 -0.79 8.03 -3.05
N ASP A 33 -1.28 8.93 -2.22
CA ASP A 33 -2.71 9.22 -2.11
C ASP A 33 -3.26 9.91 -3.37
N ARG A 34 -2.45 10.74 -4.05
CA ARG A 34 -2.78 11.34 -5.35
C ARG A 34 -2.81 10.30 -6.47
N ILE A 35 -1.83 9.40 -6.49
CA ILE A 35 -1.76 8.29 -7.44
C ILE A 35 -2.97 7.39 -7.26
N ALA A 36 -3.26 6.96 -6.03
CA ALA A 36 -4.41 6.12 -5.72
C ALA A 36 -5.73 6.75 -6.16
N ARG A 37 -5.94 8.05 -5.89
CA ARG A 37 -7.12 8.77 -6.38
C ARG A 37 -7.19 8.85 -7.90
N ARG A 38 -6.08 9.13 -8.58
CA ARG A 38 -6.02 9.24 -10.04
C ARG A 38 -6.20 7.89 -10.74
N ALA A 39 -5.68 6.82 -10.13
CA ALA A 39 -5.77 5.46 -10.61
C ALA A 39 -7.11 4.78 -10.27
N GLY A 40 -7.93 5.41 -9.42
CA GLY A 40 -9.19 4.82 -8.95
C GLY A 40 -9.01 3.64 -8.00
N LEU A 41 -7.90 3.58 -7.25
CA LEU A 41 -7.66 2.51 -6.28
C LEU A 41 -8.61 2.63 -5.09
N SER A 42 -9.18 1.50 -4.69
CA SER A 42 -10.09 1.35 -3.55
C SER A 42 -9.36 1.60 -2.24
N ARG A 43 -9.83 2.61 -1.50
CA ARG A 43 -9.36 2.93 -0.14
C ARG A 43 -10.27 2.31 0.91
N VAL A 44 -9.73 1.34 1.63
CA VAL A 44 -10.37 0.78 2.82
C VAL A 44 -9.93 1.58 4.03
N CYS A 45 -10.85 2.31 4.63
CA CYS A 45 -10.60 3.09 5.85
C CYS A 45 -11.06 2.25 7.06
N LEU A 46 -10.09 1.70 7.80
CA LEU A 46 -10.34 0.91 9.00
C LEU A 46 -10.23 1.81 10.24
N GLY A 47 -11.36 2.03 10.91
CA GLY A 47 -11.46 2.86 12.12
C GLY A 47 -12.11 4.22 11.88
N LYS A 48 -12.57 4.84 12.98
CA LYS A 48 -13.21 6.16 12.98
C LYS A 48 -12.30 7.19 13.66
N GLY A 49 -12.21 8.39 13.09
CA GLY A 49 -11.47 9.52 13.67
C GLY A 49 -10.02 9.67 13.21
N ARG A 50 -9.22 10.40 14.00
CA ARG A 50 -7.86 10.89 13.67
C ARG A 50 -6.83 9.78 13.41
N ASN A 51 -7.08 8.57 13.91
CA ASN A 51 -6.21 7.39 13.80
C ASN A 51 -6.73 6.34 12.81
N GLY A 52 -7.67 6.71 11.93
CA GLY A 52 -8.17 5.79 10.90
C GLY A 52 -7.03 5.24 10.06
N ILE A 53 -6.93 3.91 9.98
CA ILE A 53 -5.92 3.23 9.20
C ILE A 53 -6.44 3.12 7.77
N VAL A 54 -5.79 3.81 6.85
CA VAL A 54 -6.06 3.66 5.42
C VAL A 54 -5.27 2.46 4.90
N ARG A 55 -5.95 1.62 4.13
CA ARG A 55 -5.39 0.49 3.38
C ARG A 55 -5.88 0.54 1.94
N TYR A 56 -5.11 -0.02 1.01
CA TYR A 56 -5.52 -0.18 -0.39
C TYR A 56 -5.62 -1.66 -0.74
N ILE A 57 -6.39 -2.01 -1.76
CA ILE A 57 -6.48 -3.39 -2.23
C ILE A 57 -5.19 -3.73 -2.99
N ARG A 58 -4.49 -4.78 -2.53
CA ARG A 58 -3.21 -5.21 -3.11
C ARG A 58 -3.35 -5.54 -4.59
N LYS A 59 -4.38 -6.29 -4.95
CA LYS A 59 -4.65 -6.70 -6.34
C LYS A 59 -4.75 -5.51 -7.29
N GLU A 60 -5.50 -4.47 -6.91
CA GLU A 60 -5.66 -3.28 -7.74
C GLU A 60 -4.35 -2.50 -7.88
N VAL A 61 -3.56 -2.44 -6.80
CA VAL A 61 -2.23 -1.80 -6.82
C VAL A 61 -1.30 -2.55 -7.77
N GLU A 62 -1.26 -3.88 -7.69
CA GLU A 62 -0.43 -4.71 -8.57
C GLU A 62 -0.87 -4.57 -10.04
N GLU A 63 -2.17 -4.60 -10.31
CA GLU A 63 -2.71 -4.34 -11.66
C GLU A 63 -2.33 -2.93 -12.16
N PHE A 64 -2.37 -1.94 -11.27
CA PHE A 64 -1.95 -0.58 -11.59
C PHE A 64 -0.44 -0.50 -11.88
N GLU A 65 0.39 -1.14 -11.06
CA GLU A 65 1.84 -1.22 -11.26
C GLU A 65 2.18 -1.90 -12.60
N GLN A 66 1.47 -2.97 -12.97
CA GLN A 66 1.65 -3.64 -14.25
C GLN A 66 1.26 -2.76 -15.45
N LYS A 67 0.16 -1.99 -15.33
CA LYS A 67 -0.27 -1.05 -16.38
C LYS A 67 0.67 0.16 -16.47
N ARG A 68 1.20 0.58 -15.33
CA ARG A 68 2.11 1.71 -15.21
C ARG A 68 3.54 1.19 -15.36
N VAL A 69 3.86 0.76 -16.59
CA VAL A 69 5.24 0.42 -16.99
C VAL A 69 6.16 1.54 -16.50
N PHE A 70 7.02 1.22 -15.52
CA PHE A 70 8.10 2.07 -15.03
C PHE A 70 9.35 1.83 -15.87
#